data_AF-A0A3G5T5G0-F1
#
_entry.id   AF-A0A3G5T5G0-F1
#
_cell.length_a   1.000
_cell.length_b   1.000
_cell.length_c   1.000
_cell.angle_alpha   90.00
_cell.angle_beta   90.00
_cell.angle_gamma   90.00
#
_symmetry.space_group_name_H-M   'P 1'
#
loop_
_entity.id
_entity.type
_entity.pdbx_description
1 polymer ?
#
loop_
_entity_poly.entity_id
_entity_poly.type
_entity_poly.pdbx_seq_one_letter_code
_entity_poly.pdbx_strand_id
1 'polypeptide(L)'
;MTNEPQDRTRLQAALDGLTDALENHLEACLGRSGEADHAVQATYTALRHAAQQYDDLLFELRDEVTPWEFPDGPHVDIEYEDADAEPSAVGVFVRRDYDIADTDELLGAGREAYGELYPTDPLEAAIADVSHPGRALYQLLHAYGVDGLDQRAEGAGLTPRGGTVWVQELAEGDPDTLVGEPFDVVDEELLIYRLDEVMESGTTEE
;
A
#
# COMPACT_ATOMS: atom_id res chain seq x y z
N MET A 1 6.47 -37.29 -7.90
CA MET A 1 5.85 -38.25 -6.96
C MET A 1 6.06 -37.67 -5.58
N THR A 2 5.07 -36.94 -5.08
CA THR A 2 5.06 -36.32 -3.76
C THR A 2 5.10 -37.43 -2.71
N ASN A 3 6.11 -37.43 -1.86
CA ASN A 3 6.24 -38.43 -0.81
C ASN A 3 5.64 -37.83 0.46
N GLU A 4 4.32 -37.59 0.44
CA GLU A 4 3.60 -36.79 1.43
C GLU A 4 3.94 -37.10 2.91
N PRO A 5 4.15 -38.38 3.32
CA PRO A 5 4.59 -38.68 4.69
C PRO A 5 6.00 -38.17 5.01
N GLN A 6 6.92 -38.25 4.04
CA GLN A 6 8.30 -37.76 4.18
C GLN A 6 8.35 -36.23 4.18
N ASP A 7 7.55 -35.58 3.34
CA ASP A 7 7.45 -34.12 3.26
C ASP A 7 6.89 -33.54 4.57
N ARG A 8 5.88 -34.20 5.16
CA ARG A 8 5.37 -33.84 6.50
C ARG A 8 6.44 -33.97 7.58
N THR A 9 7.23 -35.04 7.58
CA THR A 9 8.30 -35.23 8.57
C THR A 9 9.39 -34.17 8.42
N ARG A 10 9.77 -33.80 7.18
CA ARG A 10 10.74 -32.74 6.91
C ARG A 10 10.26 -31.38 7.43
N LEU A 11 9.00 -31.02 7.13
CA LEU A 11 8.40 -29.77 7.61
C LEU A 11 8.29 -29.73 9.14
N GLN A 12 7.90 -30.84 9.78
CA GLN A 12 7.85 -30.92 11.24
C GLN A 12 9.24 -30.72 11.85
N ALA A 13 10.27 -31.38 11.30
CA ALA A 13 11.63 -31.25 11.82
C ALA A 13 12.18 -29.81 11.66
N ALA A 14 11.87 -29.13 10.56
CA ALA A 14 12.25 -27.74 10.37
C ALA A 14 11.50 -26.79 11.33
N LEU A 15 10.20 -27.04 11.57
CA LEU A 15 9.40 -26.30 12.55
C LEU A 15 9.91 -26.50 13.98
N ASP A 16 10.25 -27.73 14.34
CA ASP A 16 10.82 -28.05 15.66
C ASP A 16 12.15 -27.30 15.83
N GLY A 17 13.03 -27.30 14.82
CA GLY A 17 14.29 -26.56 14.84
C GLY A 17 14.12 -25.03 14.95
N LEU A 18 13.10 -24.46 14.32
CA LEU A 18 12.74 -23.05 14.48
C LEU A 18 12.26 -22.74 15.91
N THR A 19 11.43 -23.61 16.47
CA THR A 19 10.91 -23.48 17.84
C THR A 19 12.05 -23.53 18.85
N ASP A 20 12.96 -24.49 18.72
CA ASP A 20 14.15 -24.60 19.57
C ASP A 20 15.03 -23.34 19.47
N ALA A 21 15.22 -22.79 18.26
CA ALA A 21 16.02 -21.58 18.07
C ALA A 21 15.37 -20.34 18.69
N LEU A 22 14.04 -20.23 18.66
CA LEU A 22 13.28 -19.18 19.35
C LEU A 22 13.46 -19.26 20.87
N GLU A 23 13.31 -20.45 21.45
CA GLU A 23 13.49 -20.67 22.89
C GLU A 23 14.91 -20.33 23.34
N ASN A 24 15.93 -20.82 22.61
CA ASN A 24 17.33 -20.52 22.90
C ASN A 24 17.65 -19.01 22.80
N HIS A 25 17.07 -18.31 21.82
CA HIS A 25 17.23 -16.87 21.69
C HIS A 25 16.58 -16.12 22.86
N LEU A 26 15.38 -16.51 23.27
CA LEU A 26 14.71 -15.95 24.44
C LEU A 26 15.55 -16.15 25.72
N GLU A 27 16.07 -17.35 25.96
CA GLU A 27 16.93 -17.62 27.11
C GLU A 27 18.19 -16.74 27.12
N ALA A 28 18.85 -16.58 25.97
CA ALA A 28 20.01 -15.70 25.84
C ALA A 28 19.66 -14.23 26.13
N CYS A 29 18.50 -13.76 25.65
CA CYS A 29 18.00 -12.41 25.94
C CYS A 29 17.70 -12.20 27.42
N LEU A 30 17.09 -13.18 28.10
CA LEU A 30 16.82 -13.14 29.53
C LEU A 30 18.12 -13.16 30.37
N GLY A 31 19.16 -13.83 29.88
CA GLY A 31 20.50 -13.88 30.49
C GLY A 31 21.44 -12.74 30.11
N ARG A 32 20.97 -11.74 29.36
CA ARG A 32 21.81 -10.68 28.77
C ARG A 32 22.62 -9.93 29.83
N SER A 33 23.93 -9.94 29.66
CA SER A 33 24.91 -9.37 30.60
C SER A 33 25.49 -8.02 30.16
N GLY A 34 25.12 -7.52 28.98
CA GLY A 34 25.57 -6.22 28.46
C GLY A 34 25.06 -5.89 27.06
N GLU A 35 25.46 -4.74 26.55
CA GLU A 35 24.91 -4.17 25.31
C GLU A 35 25.26 -5.00 24.06
N ALA A 36 26.47 -5.58 24.03
CA ALA A 36 26.99 -6.45 22.98
C ALA A 36 27.18 -7.89 23.46
N ASP A 37 26.13 -8.49 24.02
CA ASP A 37 26.19 -9.86 24.52
C ASP A 37 26.35 -10.87 23.36
N HIS A 38 27.50 -11.56 23.34
CA HIS A 38 27.82 -12.54 22.30
C HIS A 38 26.85 -13.72 22.27
N ALA A 39 26.27 -14.13 23.40
CA ALA A 39 25.31 -15.22 23.42
C ALA A 39 24.01 -14.81 22.72
N VAL A 40 23.54 -13.59 22.94
CA VAL A 40 22.36 -13.03 22.25
C VAL A 40 22.60 -12.96 20.74
N GLN A 41 23.77 -12.47 20.32
CA GLN A 41 24.10 -12.38 18.89
C GLN A 41 24.23 -13.74 18.21
N ALA A 42 24.82 -14.72 18.90
CA ALA A 42 24.96 -16.08 18.39
C ALA A 42 23.59 -16.77 18.24
N THR A 43 22.71 -16.67 19.24
CA THR A 43 21.37 -17.26 19.18
C THR A 43 20.46 -16.53 18.21
N TYR A 44 20.59 -15.21 18.06
CA TYR A 44 19.91 -14.44 17.03
C TYR A 44 20.28 -14.92 15.61
N THR A 45 21.57 -15.13 15.36
CA THR A 45 22.05 -15.66 14.07
C THR A 45 21.51 -17.07 13.81
N ALA A 46 21.52 -17.93 14.83
CA ALA A 46 20.96 -19.28 14.75
C ALA A 46 19.44 -19.26 14.46
N LEU A 47 18.70 -18.37 15.11
CA LEU A 47 17.28 -18.16 14.87
C LEU A 47 17.01 -17.74 13.43
N ARG A 48 17.76 -16.78 12.88
CA ARG A 48 17.61 -16.36 11.49
C ARG A 48 17.82 -17.51 10.51
N HIS A 49 18.84 -18.35 10.74
CA HIS A 49 19.08 -19.52 9.91
C HIS A 49 17.95 -20.56 9.99
N ALA A 50 17.43 -20.83 11.18
CA ALA A 50 16.33 -21.76 11.37
C ALA A 50 15.03 -21.26 10.70
N ALA A 51 14.76 -19.95 10.80
CA ALA A 51 13.62 -19.32 10.16
C ALA A 51 13.69 -19.44 8.62
N GLN A 52 14.83 -19.12 8.01
CA GLN A 52 15.04 -19.27 6.57
C GLN A 52 14.85 -20.71 6.11
N GLN A 53 15.40 -21.68 6.85
CA GLN A 53 15.29 -23.10 6.50
C GLN A 53 13.84 -23.60 6.53
N TYR A 54 13.06 -23.13 7.50
CA TYR A 54 11.63 -23.47 7.58
C TYR A 54 10.84 -22.83 6.43
N ASP A 55 11.10 -21.55 6.14
CA ASP A 55 10.43 -20.81 5.08
C ASP A 55 10.75 -21.39 3.69
N ASP A 56 12.03 -21.60 3.37
CA ASP A 56 12.48 -22.21 2.11
C ASP A 56 11.81 -23.57 1.87
N LEU A 57 11.71 -24.38 2.93
CA LEU A 57 11.13 -25.73 2.85
C LEU A 57 9.60 -25.70 2.73
N LEU A 58 8.96 -24.73 3.38
CA LEU A 58 7.52 -24.49 3.26
C LEU A 58 7.18 -24.07 1.83
N PHE A 59 7.97 -23.17 1.25
CA PHE A 59 7.83 -22.75 -0.14
C PHE A 59 8.10 -23.91 -1.11
N GLU A 60 9.22 -24.65 -0.95
CA GLU A 60 9.58 -25.80 -1.79
C GLU A 60 8.45 -26.84 -1.87
N LEU A 61 7.79 -27.13 -0.75
CA LEU A 61 6.86 -28.25 -0.64
C LEU A 61 5.38 -27.85 -0.78
N ARG A 62 5.03 -26.58 -0.51
CA ARG A 62 3.64 -26.12 -0.44
C ARG A 62 3.35 -24.85 -1.24
N ASP A 63 4.37 -24.19 -1.80
CA ASP A 63 4.21 -22.88 -2.48
C ASP A 63 3.61 -21.81 -1.54
N GLU A 64 3.90 -21.94 -0.25
CA GLU A 64 3.43 -21.05 0.82
C GLU A 64 4.63 -20.37 1.47
N VAL A 65 4.45 -19.12 1.88
CA VAL A 65 5.46 -18.33 2.59
C VAL A 65 5.02 -18.07 4.02
N THR A 66 5.97 -17.90 4.91
CA THR A 66 5.67 -17.53 6.29
C THR A 66 5.38 -16.04 6.42
N PRO A 67 4.31 -15.63 7.12
CA PRO A 67 3.93 -14.22 7.25
C PRO A 67 4.77 -13.51 8.34
N TRP A 68 6.10 -13.62 8.29
CA TRP A 68 7.00 -12.98 9.28
C TRP A 68 7.22 -11.49 9.03
N GLU A 69 7.00 -11.04 7.80
CA GLU A 69 6.80 -9.63 7.51
C GLU A 69 5.34 -9.32 7.77
N PHE A 70 5.05 -8.69 8.91
CA PHE A 70 3.92 -7.76 8.90
C PHE A 70 4.28 -6.72 7.83
N PRO A 71 3.36 -6.32 6.94
CA PRO A 71 3.63 -5.17 6.12
C PRO A 71 4.01 -4.05 7.08
N ASP A 72 5.28 -3.64 7.05
CA ASP A 72 5.70 -2.35 7.51
C ASP A 72 4.97 -1.39 6.56
N GLY A 73 3.68 -1.13 6.87
CA GLY A 73 3.02 0.06 6.36
C GLY A 73 4.00 1.20 6.64
N PRO A 74 4.29 2.04 5.64
CA PRO A 74 5.48 2.88 5.63
C PRO A 74 5.66 3.50 7.01
N HIS A 75 6.79 3.23 7.67
CA HIS A 75 7.27 4.03 8.79
C HIS A 75 7.66 5.40 8.22
N VAL A 76 6.68 6.13 7.71
CA VAL A 76 6.70 7.58 7.78
C VAL A 76 6.46 7.85 9.26
N ASP A 77 7.49 8.33 9.96
CA ASP A 77 7.24 9.13 11.15
C ASP A 77 6.35 10.28 10.65
N ILE A 78 5.04 10.11 10.83
CA ILE A 78 4.02 11.11 10.50
C ILE A 78 4.30 12.26 11.47
N GLU A 79 5.05 13.26 11.00
CA GLU A 79 5.27 14.50 11.72
C GLU A 79 3.94 15.28 11.70
N TYR A 80 3.23 15.27 12.82
CA TYR A 80 2.08 16.14 13.04
C TYR A 80 2.59 17.57 13.24
N GLU A 81 1.98 18.56 12.57
CA GLU A 81 2.37 19.96 12.77
C GLU A 81 1.99 20.45 14.17
N ASP A 82 0.87 19.95 14.71
CA ASP A 82 0.49 20.11 16.11
C ASP A 82 0.27 18.74 16.78
N ALA A 83 1.23 18.33 17.60
CA ALA A 83 1.19 17.04 18.30
C ALA A 83 0.20 17.01 19.48
N ASP A 84 -0.30 18.17 19.94
CA ASP A 84 -1.27 18.29 21.04
C ASP A 84 -2.71 18.50 20.52
N ALA A 85 -2.93 18.53 19.20
CA ALA A 85 -4.25 18.71 18.60
C ALA A 85 -5.17 17.49 18.84
N GLU A 86 -6.38 17.74 19.35
CA GLU A 86 -7.46 16.75 19.50
C GLU A 86 -8.73 17.19 18.73
N PRO A 87 -8.69 17.21 17.38
CA PRO A 87 -9.76 17.77 16.57
C PRO A 87 -11.03 16.92 16.67
N SER A 88 -12.18 17.58 16.88
CA SER A 88 -13.48 16.90 16.95
C SER A 88 -14.09 16.61 15.57
N ALA A 89 -13.58 17.27 14.52
CA ALA A 89 -13.93 17.08 13.11
C ALA A 89 -12.73 17.42 12.22
N VAL A 90 -12.58 16.73 11.09
CA VAL A 90 -11.45 16.92 10.16
C VAL A 90 -11.90 16.95 8.69
N GLY A 91 -11.20 17.75 7.89
CA GLY A 91 -11.25 17.72 6.44
C GLY A 91 -10.04 16.98 5.89
N VAL A 92 -10.24 16.16 4.85
CA VAL A 92 -9.16 15.42 4.17
C VAL A 92 -9.13 15.84 2.71
N PHE A 93 -8.01 16.41 2.29
CA PHE A 93 -7.80 16.91 0.94
C PHE A 93 -6.73 16.06 0.27
N VAL A 94 -7.06 15.50 -0.88
CA VAL A 94 -6.17 14.62 -1.63
C VAL A 94 -5.92 15.23 -3.00
N ARG A 95 -4.65 15.47 -3.32
CA ARG A 95 -4.19 15.79 -4.67
C ARG A 95 -3.36 14.63 -5.18
N ARG A 96 -3.69 14.11 -6.36
CA ARG A 96 -2.90 13.12 -7.09
C ARG A 96 -2.70 13.62 -8.51
N ASP A 97 -1.45 13.67 -8.93
CA ASP A 97 -1.06 14.10 -10.26
C ASP A 97 -0.64 12.86 -11.07
N TYR A 98 -1.17 12.76 -12.29
CA TYR A 98 -0.83 11.67 -13.23
C TYR A 98 -0.44 12.26 -14.58
N ASP A 99 0.56 11.66 -15.22
CA ASP A 99 0.80 11.84 -16.65
C ASP A 99 -0.08 10.85 -17.45
N ILE A 100 -0.66 11.27 -18.57
CA ILE A 100 -1.33 10.35 -19.50
C ILE A 100 -0.26 9.77 -20.42
N ALA A 101 0.23 8.57 -20.10
CA ALA A 101 1.28 7.90 -20.83
C ALA A 101 0.75 7.25 -22.12
N ASP A 102 -0.45 6.65 -22.07
CA ASP A 102 -1.12 6.06 -23.22
C ASP A 102 -2.59 6.47 -23.26
N THR A 103 -2.94 7.23 -24.30
CA THR A 103 -4.32 7.73 -24.49
C THR A 103 -5.28 6.63 -24.94
N ASP A 104 -4.83 5.67 -25.73
CA ASP A 104 -5.70 4.62 -26.25
C ASP A 104 -6.03 3.60 -25.16
N GLU A 105 -5.05 3.26 -24.30
CA GLU A 105 -5.28 2.46 -23.09
C GLU A 105 -6.26 3.15 -22.13
N LEU A 106 -6.07 4.45 -21.89
CA LEU A 106 -6.98 5.23 -21.04
C LEU A 106 -8.41 5.24 -21.60
N LEU A 107 -8.58 5.46 -22.90
CA LEU A 107 -9.88 5.38 -23.55
C LEU A 107 -10.48 3.96 -23.47
N GLY A 108 -9.66 2.92 -23.59
CA GLY A 108 -10.05 1.53 -23.40
C GLY A 108 -10.58 1.28 -22.00
N ALA A 109 -9.81 1.64 -20.97
CA ALA A 109 -10.17 1.48 -19.57
C ALA A 109 -11.46 2.25 -19.21
N GLY A 110 -11.64 3.46 -19.73
CA GLY A 110 -12.88 4.21 -19.55
C GLY A 110 -14.11 3.53 -20.19
N ARG A 111 -13.95 2.87 -21.33
CA ARG A 111 -15.03 2.10 -22.00
C ARG A 111 -15.36 0.83 -21.25
N GLU A 112 -14.36 0.16 -20.69
CA GLU A 112 -14.56 -0.99 -19.81
C GLU A 112 -15.36 -0.59 -18.57
N ALA A 113 -14.95 0.50 -17.90
CA ALA A 113 -15.66 1.06 -16.75
C ALA A 113 -17.12 1.43 -17.08
N TYR A 114 -17.36 2.03 -18.25
CA TYR A 114 -18.72 2.26 -18.75
C TYR A 114 -19.51 0.94 -18.85
N GLY A 115 -18.92 -0.09 -19.47
CA GLY A 115 -19.55 -1.38 -19.68
C GLY A 115 -19.93 -2.10 -18.38
N GLU A 116 -19.15 -1.94 -17.32
CA GLU A 116 -19.48 -2.47 -15.99
C GLU A 116 -20.72 -1.80 -15.38
N LEU A 117 -20.84 -0.47 -15.54
CA LEU A 117 -21.97 0.30 -15.03
C LEU A 117 -23.25 0.10 -15.85
N TYR A 118 -23.10 -0.09 -17.16
CA TYR A 118 -24.20 -0.22 -18.11
C TYR A 118 -24.07 -1.53 -18.93
N PRO A 119 -24.19 -2.70 -18.29
CA PRO A 119 -23.91 -4.00 -18.93
C PRO A 119 -24.90 -4.38 -20.04
N THR A 120 -26.04 -3.70 -20.13
CA THR A 120 -27.04 -3.90 -21.19
C THR A 120 -26.77 -3.08 -22.44
N ASP A 121 -25.89 -2.07 -22.35
CA ASP A 121 -25.58 -1.21 -23.48
C ASP A 121 -24.59 -1.89 -24.43
N PRO A 122 -24.72 -1.67 -25.75
CA PRO A 122 -23.76 -2.20 -26.71
C PRO A 122 -22.42 -1.46 -26.62
N LEU A 123 -21.34 -2.10 -27.06
CA LEU A 123 -19.99 -1.54 -27.05
C LEU A 123 -19.90 -0.19 -27.79
N GLU A 124 -20.68 -0.01 -28.86
CA GLU A 124 -20.75 1.24 -29.61
C GLU A 124 -21.23 2.43 -28.76
N ALA A 125 -22.06 2.19 -27.73
CA ALA A 125 -22.48 3.22 -26.80
C ALA A 125 -21.30 3.68 -25.91
N ALA A 126 -20.50 2.73 -25.41
CA ALA A 126 -19.29 3.03 -24.65
C ALA A 126 -18.26 3.80 -25.49
N ILE A 127 -18.07 3.42 -26.76
CA ILE A 127 -17.17 4.13 -27.69
C ILE A 127 -17.67 5.56 -27.97
N ALA A 128 -18.97 5.74 -28.15
CA ALA A 128 -19.56 7.05 -28.39
C ALA A 128 -19.45 7.98 -27.16
N ASP A 129 -19.66 7.43 -25.96
CA ASP A 129 -19.53 8.17 -24.70
C ASP A 129 -18.06 8.51 -24.41
N VAL A 130 -17.19 7.49 -24.39
CA VAL A 130 -15.78 7.61 -24.02
C VAL A 130 -14.93 7.86 -25.28
N SER A 131 -15.02 9.09 -25.75
CA SER A 131 -14.30 9.60 -26.92
C SER A 131 -13.18 10.60 -26.58
N HIS A 132 -13.00 10.91 -25.30
CA HIS A 132 -12.01 11.89 -24.82
C HIS A 132 -11.39 11.43 -23.48
N PRO A 133 -10.09 11.66 -23.23
CA PRO A 133 -9.42 11.28 -21.98
C PRO A 133 -10.14 11.74 -20.72
N GLY A 134 -10.59 13.00 -20.69
CA GLY A 134 -11.36 13.53 -19.55
C GLY A 134 -12.68 12.77 -19.30
N ARG A 135 -13.31 12.22 -20.35
CA ARG A 135 -14.51 11.39 -20.21
C ARG A 135 -14.16 9.98 -19.74
N ALA A 136 -13.03 9.42 -20.17
CA ALA A 136 -12.52 8.16 -19.67
C ALA A 136 -12.22 8.23 -18.17
N LEU A 137 -11.53 9.28 -17.73
CA LEU A 137 -11.28 9.56 -16.31
C LEU A 137 -12.57 9.68 -15.52
N TYR A 138 -13.58 10.40 -16.05
CA TYR A 138 -14.89 10.46 -15.42
C TYR A 138 -15.50 9.06 -15.24
N GLN A 139 -15.46 8.19 -16.25
CA GLN A 139 -16.07 6.86 -16.15
C GLN A 139 -15.33 5.96 -15.15
N LEU A 140 -13.99 6.03 -15.12
CA LEU A 140 -13.19 5.33 -14.13
C LEU A 140 -13.54 5.78 -12.70
N LEU A 141 -13.64 7.10 -12.47
CA LEU A 141 -14.03 7.66 -11.18
C LEU A 141 -15.47 7.31 -10.82
N HIS A 142 -16.37 7.30 -11.79
CA HIS A 142 -17.78 6.97 -11.57
C HIS A 142 -17.97 5.49 -11.18
N ALA A 143 -17.21 4.60 -11.82
CA ALA A 143 -17.28 3.17 -11.57
C ALA A 143 -16.56 2.76 -10.28
N TYR A 144 -15.38 3.34 -10.01
CA TYR A 144 -14.47 2.82 -8.99
C TYR A 144 -14.10 3.82 -7.88
N GLY A 145 -14.50 5.08 -7.99
CA GLY A 145 -14.08 6.13 -7.08
C GLY A 145 -12.59 6.51 -7.22
N VAL A 146 -12.13 7.40 -6.34
CA VAL A 146 -10.75 7.92 -6.35
C VAL A 146 -9.72 6.83 -6.03
N ASP A 147 -9.99 6.00 -5.03
CA ASP A 147 -9.10 4.89 -4.65
C ASP A 147 -9.04 3.80 -5.72
N GLY A 148 -10.15 3.58 -6.42
CA GLY A 148 -10.22 2.61 -7.50
C GLY A 148 -9.50 3.07 -8.78
N LEU A 149 -9.52 4.36 -9.08
CA LEU A 149 -8.72 4.97 -10.14
C LEU A 149 -7.23 4.76 -9.86
N ASP A 150 -6.79 5.02 -8.63
CA ASP A 150 -5.39 4.93 -8.24
C ASP A 150 -4.82 3.51 -8.39
N GLN A 151 -5.55 2.50 -7.90
CA GLN A 151 -5.19 1.09 -8.07
C GLN A 151 -5.12 0.62 -9.53
N ARG A 152 -5.76 1.35 -10.45
CA ARG A 152 -5.84 1.01 -11.88
C ARG A 152 -5.01 1.94 -12.75
N ALA A 153 -4.35 2.94 -12.19
CA ALA A 153 -3.76 4.05 -12.93
C ALA A 153 -2.79 3.53 -14.01
N GLU A 154 -1.79 2.74 -13.63
CA GLU A 154 -0.80 2.19 -14.55
C GLU A 154 -1.42 1.32 -15.65
N GLY A 155 -2.35 0.43 -15.28
CA GLY A 155 -3.06 -0.42 -16.24
C GLY A 155 -4.05 0.33 -17.14
N ALA A 156 -4.39 1.57 -16.79
CA ALA A 156 -5.26 2.46 -17.55
C ALA A 156 -4.47 3.49 -18.37
N GLY A 157 -3.17 3.30 -18.58
CA GLY A 157 -2.34 4.22 -19.35
C GLY A 157 -2.00 5.53 -18.63
N LEU A 158 -2.13 5.58 -17.30
CA LEU A 158 -1.72 6.70 -16.46
C LEU A 158 -0.43 6.38 -15.72
N THR A 159 0.47 7.35 -15.61
CA THR A 159 1.67 7.22 -14.78
C THR A 159 1.56 8.15 -13.58
N PRO A 160 1.53 7.63 -12.34
CA PRO A 160 1.56 8.46 -11.14
C PRO A 160 2.81 9.35 -11.12
N ARG A 161 2.60 10.65 -10.92
CA ARG A 161 3.67 11.66 -10.84
C ARG A 161 4.01 12.03 -9.39
N GLY A 162 3.04 11.86 -8.50
CA GLY A 162 3.13 12.23 -7.10
C GLY A 162 1.79 12.77 -6.61
N GLY A 163 1.77 13.11 -5.34
CA GLY A 163 0.55 13.54 -4.68
C GLY A 163 0.84 14.16 -3.34
N THR A 164 -0.22 14.63 -2.70
CA THR A 164 -0.15 15.09 -1.32
C THR A 164 -1.51 14.94 -0.67
N VAL A 165 -1.48 14.65 0.63
CA VAL A 165 -2.66 14.56 1.47
C VAL A 165 -2.52 15.59 2.58
N TRP A 166 -3.53 16.44 2.72
CA TRP A 166 -3.66 17.35 3.85
C TRP A 166 -4.82 16.92 4.74
N VAL A 167 -4.59 16.93 6.05
CA VAL A 167 -5.62 16.76 7.07
C VAL A 167 -5.68 18.04 7.87
N GLN A 168 -6.86 18.68 7.93
CA GLN A 168 -7.04 19.93 8.65
C GLN A 168 -8.18 19.82 9.66
N GLU A 169 -8.08 20.57 10.76
CA GLU A 169 -9.17 20.68 11.72
C GLU A 169 -10.31 21.51 11.11
N LEU A 170 -11.55 21.06 11.29
CA LEU A 170 -12.72 21.84 10.93
C LEU A 170 -13.25 22.58 12.14
N ALA A 171 -13.44 23.89 12.01
CA ALA A 171 -14.03 24.70 13.07
C ALA A 171 -15.47 24.27 13.36
N GLU A 172 -15.87 24.32 14.63
CA GLU A 172 -17.25 24.03 15.02
C GLU A 172 -18.25 24.92 14.27
N GLY A 173 -19.13 24.28 13.49
CA GLY A 173 -20.20 24.98 12.77
C GLY A 173 -19.80 25.55 11.41
N ASP A 174 -18.66 25.11 10.83
CA ASP A 174 -18.28 25.45 9.47
C ASP A 174 -19.39 25.07 8.46
N PRO A 175 -20.07 26.07 7.84
CA PRO A 175 -21.17 25.84 6.91
C PRO A 175 -20.69 25.72 5.46
N ASP A 176 -19.39 25.86 5.19
CA ASP A 176 -18.87 25.93 3.83
C ASP A 176 -19.01 24.58 3.13
N THR A 177 -19.96 24.54 2.19
CA THR A 177 -20.20 23.36 1.36
C THR A 177 -19.15 23.29 0.26
N LEU A 178 -18.52 22.11 0.12
CA LEU A 178 -17.45 21.73 -0.84
C LEU A 178 -17.74 21.94 -2.35
N VAL A 179 -18.81 22.64 -2.72
CA VAL A 179 -19.30 22.73 -4.11
C VAL A 179 -18.73 23.90 -4.93
N GLY A 180 -18.06 24.86 -4.29
CA GLY A 180 -17.46 26.04 -4.96
C GLY A 180 -16.01 25.81 -5.37
N GLU A 181 -15.09 26.23 -4.50
CA GLU A 181 -13.63 26.06 -4.66
C GLU A 181 -13.13 25.16 -3.51
N PRO A 182 -13.32 23.83 -3.61
CA PRO A 182 -13.10 22.91 -2.49
C PRO A 182 -11.67 22.82 -1.99
N PHE A 183 -10.71 23.45 -2.67
CA PHE A 183 -9.29 23.45 -2.28
C PHE A 183 -8.78 24.85 -1.89
N ASP A 184 -9.59 25.91 -2.05
CA ASP A 184 -9.25 27.26 -1.56
C ASP A 184 -9.52 27.41 -0.05
N VAL A 185 -10.15 26.40 0.55
CA VAL A 185 -10.43 26.30 1.99
C VAL A 185 -9.29 25.65 2.79
N VAL A 186 -8.19 25.27 2.12
CA VAL A 186 -7.02 24.70 2.80
C VAL A 186 -6.25 25.83 3.47
N ASP A 187 -6.27 25.84 4.80
CA ASP A 187 -5.57 26.81 5.64
C ASP A 187 -4.36 26.14 6.29
N GLU A 188 -3.14 26.63 5.98
CA GLU A 188 -1.90 26.11 6.56
C GLU A 188 -1.86 26.27 8.09
N GLU A 189 -2.57 27.24 8.67
CA GLU A 189 -2.63 27.42 10.13
C GLU A 189 -3.52 26.36 10.83
N LEU A 190 -4.40 25.69 10.09
CA LEU A 190 -5.30 24.64 10.58
C LEU A 190 -4.85 23.23 10.20
N LEU A 191 -3.67 23.12 9.61
CA LEU A 191 -3.11 21.86 9.16
C LEU A 191 -2.73 21.00 10.38
N ILE A 192 -3.36 19.84 10.49
CA ILE A 192 -3.00 18.83 11.49
C ILE A 192 -1.82 18.03 10.97
N TYR A 193 -1.87 17.65 9.69
CA TYR A 193 -0.89 16.78 9.07
C TYR A 193 -0.84 16.93 7.55
N ARG A 194 0.37 16.74 6.99
CA ARG A 194 0.62 16.66 5.55
C ARG A 194 1.51 15.46 5.19
N LEU A 195 1.07 14.69 4.19
CA LEU A 195 1.87 13.63 3.55
C LEU A 195 2.17 14.02 2.11
N ASP A 196 3.44 14.12 1.73
CA ASP A 196 3.83 14.27 0.34
C ASP A 196 4.26 12.93 -0.26
N GLU A 197 3.69 12.58 -1.41
CA GLU A 197 4.08 11.43 -2.22
C GLU A 197 4.99 11.89 -3.35
N VAL A 198 6.26 11.51 -3.30
CA VAL A 198 7.26 11.83 -4.33
C VAL A 198 7.59 10.57 -5.10
N MET A 199 7.27 10.55 -6.40
CA MET A 199 7.64 9.45 -7.30
C MET A 199 8.98 9.78 -7.97
N GLU A 200 10.02 8.99 -7.69
CA GLU A 200 11.30 9.11 -8.40
C GLU A 200 11.12 8.64 -9.85
N SER A 201 11.28 9.56 -10.81
CA SER A 201 11.38 9.20 -12.22
C SER A 201 12.76 8.59 -12.44
N GLY A 202 12.82 7.26 -12.60
CA GLY A 202 14.06 6.54 -12.85
C GLY A 202 14.87 7.21 -13.96
N THR A 203 15.97 7.85 -13.58
CA THR A 203 16.94 8.36 -14.56
C THR A 203 17.62 7.13 -15.15
N THR A 204 17.28 6.79 -16.40
CA THR A 204 18.06 5.82 -17.15
C THR A 204 19.40 6.47 -17.45
N GLU A 205 20.43 6.16 -16.67
CA GLU A 205 21.81 6.51 -17.01
C GLU A 205 22.22 5.79 -18.30
N GLU A 206 22.80 6.57 -19.23
CA GLU A 206 23.17 6.24 -20.62
C GLU A 206 24.09 5.01 -20.79
#